data_AF-A0A7C7NEZ3-F1
#
_entry.id   AF-A0A7C7NEZ3-F1
#
_cell.length_a   1.000
_cell.length_b   1.000
_cell.length_c   1.000
_cell.angle_alpha   90.00
_cell.angle_beta   90.00
_cell.angle_gamma   90.00
#
_symmetry.space_group_name_H-M   'P 1'
#
loop_
_entity.id
_entity.type
_entity.pdbx_description
1 polymer ?
#
loop_
_entity_poly.entity_id
_entity_poly.type
_entity_poly.pdbx_seq_one_letter_code
_entity_poly.pdbx_strand_id
1 'polypeptide(L)'
;MIKKIFTKKTIAVLLLLTGMSNGQEKSLLNDLQIDTKQNGLFLTLQSSLPLNIENITGWINEDWFYMTVHQAVGDTITLRSTPLIYPVLAVENANAEESTQLAIRINGKIENFEFYLSDDRKTIIAALYYPAETVVALMEQKQAGGYSSYKLDSRLRIVFYLTGTAFTISGVISGDGSDEMNTELALGIIILAGTYFYDLLTQ
;
A
#
# COMPACT_ATOMS: atom_id res chain seq x y z
N MET A 1 -2.78 -59.78 -42.00
CA MET A 1 -3.05 -58.85 -43.12
C MET A 1 -4.06 -57.80 -42.65
N ILE A 2 -3.59 -56.70 -42.04
CA ILE A 2 -4.47 -55.67 -41.46
C ILE A 2 -4.84 -54.68 -42.57
N LYS A 3 -6.10 -54.75 -43.02
CA LYS A 3 -6.64 -53.86 -44.06
C LYS A 3 -6.83 -52.48 -43.45
N LYS A 4 -6.08 -51.48 -43.90
CA LYS A 4 -6.24 -50.07 -43.50
C LYS A 4 -7.66 -49.59 -43.86
N ILE A 5 -8.55 -49.51 -42.88
CA ILE A 5 -9.85 -48.85 -42.97
C ILE A 5 -9.66 -47.40 -42.52
N PHE A 6 -9.09 -46.58 -43.39
CA PHE A 6 -9.13 -45.13 -43.24
C PHE A 6 -9.78 -44.56 -44.49
N THR A 7 -11.10 -44.40 -44.43
CA THR A 7 -11.87 -43.74 -45.48
C THR A 7 -11.71 -42.22 -45.32
N LYS A 8 -11.78 -41.43 -46.41
CA LYS A 8 -11.68 -39.96 -46.35
C LYS A 8 -12.60 -39.31 -45.31
N LYS A 9 -13.78 -39.92 -45.07
CA LYS A 9 -14.72 -39.52 -44.02
C LYS A 9 -14.18 -39.73 -42.60
N THR A 10 -13.45 -40.82 -42.35
CA THR A 10 -12.81 -41.10 -41.04
C THR A 10 -11.68 -40.12 -40.75
N ILE A 11 -10.91 -39.73 -41.77
CA ILE A 11 -9.86 -38.70 -41.65
C ILE A 11 -10.48 -37.31 -41.37
N ALA A 12 -11.60 -36.98 -42.02
CA ALA A 12 -12.30 -35.71 -41.79
C ALA A 12 -12.87 -35.62 -40.35
N VAL A 13 -13.40 -36.72 -39.80
CA VAL A 13 -13.89 -36.76 -38.41
C VAL A 13 -12.73 -36.63 -37.41
N LEU A 14 -11.58 -37.25 -37.68
CA LEU A 14 -10.40 -37.12 -36.82
C LEU A 14 -9.84 -35.68 -36.82
N LEU A 15 -9.83 -35.00 -37.97
CA LEU A 15 -9.42 -33.59 -38.09
C LEU A 15 -10.37 -32.62 -37.39
N LEU A 16 -11.67 -32.93 -37.34
CA LEU A 16 -12.68 -32.14 -36.60
C LEU A 16 -12.52 -32.27 -35.07
N LEU A 17 -12.08 -33.43 -34.57
CA LEU A 17 -11.86 -33.67 -33.14
C LEU A 17 -10.56 -33.02 -32.62
N THR A 18 -9.56 -32.80 -33.48
CA THR A 18 -8.30 -32.14 -33.11
C THR A 18 -8.36 -30.60 -33.18
N GLY A 19 -9.44 -30.03 -33.73
CA GLY A 19 -9.53 -28.61 -34.06
C GLY A 19 -10.09 -27.68 -32.98
N MET A 20 -10.47 -28.19 -31.80
CA MET A 20 -11.11 -27.39 -30.75
C MET A 20 -10.22 -27.23 -29.51
N SER A 21 -8.96 -26.79 -29.66
CA SER A 21 -8.28 -26.12 -28.55
C SER A 21 -8.62 -24.63 -28.65
N ASN A 22 -9.77 -24.22 -28.12
CA ASN A 22 -10.03 -22.80 -27.90
C ASN A 22 -8.99 -22.34 -26.86
N GLY A 23 -7.98 -21.59 -27.31
CA GLY A 23 -7.07 -20.92 -26.39
C GLY A 23 -7.91 -20.01 -25.49
N GLN A 24 -7.98 -20.32 -24.20
CA GLN A 24 -8.70 -19.46 -23.27
C GLN A 24 -7.98 -18.11 -23.22
N GLU A 25 -8.76 -17.03 -23.35
CA GLU A 25 -8.23 -15.68 -23.24
C GLU A 25 -7.67 -15.49 -21.83
N LYS A 26 -6.37 -15.22 -21.71
CA LYS A 26 -5.71 -15.07 -20.42
C LYS A 26 -5.95 -13.67 -19.89
N SER A 27 -6.28 -13.56 -18.61
CA SER A 27 -6.40 -12.26 -17.97
C SER A 27 -5.03 -11.61 -17.82
N LEU A 28 -4.91 -10.34 -18.21
CA LEU A 28 -3.72 -9.54 -17.94
C LEU A 28 -3.80 -9.04 -16.49
N LEU A 29 -2.78 -9.30 -15.68
CA LEU A 29 -2.65 -8.77 -14.33
C LEU A 29 -1.67 -7.59 -14.32
N ASN A 30 -2.07 -6.48 -13.71
CA ASN A 30 -1.28 -5.27 -13.61
C ASN A 30 -1.68 -4.48 -12.36
N ASP A 31 -1.03 -3.32 -12.18
CA ASP A 31 -1.35 -2.36 -11.11
C ASP A 31 -1.41 -3.00 -9.72
N LEU A 32 -0.29 -3.61 -9.30
CA LEU A 32 -0.14 -4.07 -7.92
C LEU A 32 0.00 -2.87 -6.99
N GLN A 33 -0.94 -2.75 -6.05
CA GLN A 33 -0.92 -1.77 -4.97
C GLN A 33 -0.66 -2.49 -3.63
N ILE A 34 0.14 -1.86 -2.77
CA ILE A 34 0.59 -2.41 -1.50
C ILE A 34 0.16 -1.46 -0.38
N ASP A 35 -0.69 -1.94 0.50
CA ASP A 35 -1.20 -1.20 1.64
C ASP A 35 -0.73 -1.84 2.95
N THR A 36 -0.03 -1.07 3.78
CA THR A 36 0.43 -1.52 5.10
C THR A 36 -0.62 -1.22 6.16
N LYS A 37 -1.01 -2.23 6.94
CA LYS A 37 -1.93 -2.11 8.08
C LYS A 37 -1.23 -2.57 9.35
N GLN A 38 -1.84 -2.32 10.51
CA GLN A 38 -1.24 -2.70 11.80
C GLN A 38 -1.14 -4.23 11.97
N ASN A 39 -2.12 -4.96 11.43
CA ASN A 39 -2.23 -6.41 11.55
C ASN A 39 -1.69 -7.17 10.33
N GLY A 40 -1.12 -6.49 9.33
CA GLY A 40 -0.74 -7.14 8.09
C GLY A 40 -0.52 -6.25 6.88
N LEU A 41 -0.57 -6.86 5.71
CA LEU A 41 -0.46 -6.23 4.40
C LEU A 41 -1.70 -6.55 3.56
N PHE A 42 -2.13 -5.58 2.77
CA PHE A 42 -3.12 -5.79 1.72
C PHE A 42 -2.44 -5.58 0.38
N LEU A 43 -2.57 -6.57 -0.49
CA LEU A 43 -2.07 -6.54 -1.85
C LEU A 43 -3.28 -6.51 -2.78
N THR A 44 -3.41 -5.44 -3.55
CA THR A 44 -4.51 -5.27 -4.49
C THR A 44 -3.95 -5.36 -5.89
N LEU A 45 -4.47 -6.28 -6.71
CA LEU A 45 -3.97 -6.55 -8.05
C LEU A 45 -5.12 -6.52 -9.05
N GLN A 46 -4.99 -5.70 -10.09
CA GLN A 46 -6.01 -5.54 -11.13
C GLN A 46 -5.88 -6.60 -12.22
N SER A 47 -7.02 -6.97 -12.80
CA SER A 47 -7.11 -7.93 -13.88
C SER A 47 -8.00 -7.41 -15.02
N SER A 48 -7.60 -7.68 -16.26
CA SER A 48 -8.38 -7.24 -17.44
C SER A 48 -9.71 -7.98 -17.58
N LEU A 49 -9.76 -9.24 -17.16
CA LEU A 49 -10.93 -10.11 -17.22
C LEU A 49 -11.34 -10.61 -15.83
N PRO A 50 -12.63 -10.91 -15.61
CA PRO A 50 -13.10 -11.52 -14.36
C PRO A 50 -12.39 -12.85 -14.06
N LEU A 51 -11.97 -13.02 -12.81
CA LEU A 51 -11.26 -14.20 -12.33
C LEU A 51 -12.16 -15.13 -11.52
N ASN A 52 -11.72 -16.38 -11.35
CA ASN A 52 -12.27 -17.31 -10.37
C ASN A 52 -11.30 -17.43 -9.19
N ILE A 53 -11.82 -17.36 -7.97
CA ILE A 53 -11.02 -17.49 -6.75
C ILE A 53 -10.30 -18.84 -6.68
N GLU A 54 -10.89 -19.89 -7.23
CA GLU A 54 -10.32 -21.24 -7.29
C GLU A 54 -9.05 -21.32 -8.15
N ASN A 55 -8.84 -20.35 -9.05
CA ASN A 55 -7.65 -20.25 -9.89
C ASN A 55 -6.51 -19.51 -9.19
N ILE A 56 -6.71 -19.05 -7.95
CA ILE A 56 -5.74 -18.29 -7.17
C ILE A 56 -5.26 -19.16 -6.03
N THR A 57 -3.94 -19.33 -5.94
CA THR A 57 -3.30 -20.08 -4.88
C THR A 57 -2.17 -19.27 -4.30
N GLY A 58 -1.84 -19.56 -3.04
CA GLY A 58 -0.77 -18.86 -2.35
C GLY A 58 -0.04 -19.79 -1.40
N TRP A 59 1.20 -19.43 -1.09
CA TRP A 59 2.00 -20.09 -0.07
C TRP A 59 3.07 -19.14 0.45
N ILE A 60 3.55 -19.43 1.65
CA ILE A 60 4.57 -18.66 2.34
C ILE A 60 5.80 -19.53 2.50
N ASN A 61 6.98 -18.96 2.31
CA ASN A 61 8.24 -19.56 2.67
C ASN A 61 9.18 -18.50 3.23
N GLU A 62 9.47 -18.61 4.52
CA GLU A 62 10.30 -17.65 5.25
C GLU A 62 9.83 -16.19 5.08
N ASP A 63 10.61 -15.38 4.37
CA ASP A 63 10.37 -13.96 4.09
C ASP A 63 9.66 -13.74 2.74
N TRP A 64 9.20 -14.79 2.07
CA TRP A 64 8.52 -14.71 0.78
C TRP A 64 7.07 -15.17 0.86
N PHE A 65 6.19 -14.36 0.29
CA PHE A 65 4.83 -14.76 -0.07
C PHE A 65 4.74 -14.95 -1.58
N TYR A 66 4.19 -16.07 -2.00
CA TYR A 66 3.96 -16.41 -3.39
C TYR A 66 2.48 -16.49 -3.66
N MET A 67 2.03 -15.84 -4.74
CA MET A 67 0.69 -15.95 -5.28
C MET A 67 0.77 -16.42 -6.73
N THR A 68 0.04 -17.47 -7.06
CA THR A 68 -0.08 -17.99 -8.43
C THR A 68 -1.52 -17.83 -8.90
N VAL A 69 -1.68 -17.22 -10.07
CA VAL A 69 -2.99 -17.01 -10.73
C VAL A 69 -3.00 -17.79 -12.04
N HIS A 70 -3.86 -18.80 -12.12
CA HIS A 70 -4.06 -19.61 -13.32
C HIS A 70 -4.90 -18.84 -14.36
N GLN A 71 -4.68 -19.13 -15.64
CA GLN A 71 -5.30 -18.45 -16.79
C GLN A 71 -5.04 -16.93 -16.81
N ALA A 72 -3.89 -16.51 -16.30
CA ALA A 72 -3.50 -15.12 -16.25
C ALA A 72 -2.02 -14.93 -16.62
N VAL A 73 -1.70 -13.73 -17.11
CA VAL A 73 -0.35 -13.28 -17.45
C VAL A 73 -0.10 -11.96 -16.74
N GLY A 74 0.99 -11.86 -15.99
CA GLY A 74 1.38 -10.62 -15.33
C GLY A 74 2.12 -9.69 -16.29
N ASP A 75 1.76 -8.41 -16.30
CA ASP A 75 2.56 -7.38 -16.95
C ASP A 75 3.83 -7.16 -16.13
N THR A 76 4.90 -7.86 -16.50
CA THR A 76 6.17 -7.88 -15.76
C THR A 76 6.76 -6.47 -15.58
N ILE A 77 6.53 -5.55 -16.51
CA ILE A 77 7.07 -4.18 -16.43
C ILE A 77 6.35 -3.43 -15.31
N THR A 78 5.02 -3.41 -15.35
CA THR A 78 4.22 -2.68 -14.35
C THR A 78 4.42 -3.28 -12.96
N LEU A 79 4.36 -4.61 -12.83
CA LEU A 79 4.45 -5.31 -11.55
C LEU A 79 5.81 -5.15 -10.87
N ARG A 80 6.91 -5.14 -11.64
CA ARG A 80 8.26 -4.91 -11.09
C ARG A 80 8.53 -3.44 -10.78
N SER A 81 7.78 -2.53 -11.39
CA SER A 81 7.87 -1.09 -11.14
C SER A 81 7.01 -0.61 -9.97
N THR A 82 6.25 -1.51 -9.32
CA THR A 82 5.43 -1.18 -8.16
C THR A 82 6.26 -0.50 -7.07
N PRO A 83 5.83 0.67 -6.56
CA PRO A 83 6.49 1.33 -5.44
C PRO A 83 6.54 0.42 -4.21
N LEU A 84 7.74 0.15 -3.72
CA LEU A 84 7.94 -0.66 -2.52
C LEU A 84 7.75 0.20 -1.27
N ILE A 85 6.91 -0.29 -0.35
CA ILE A 85 6.65 0.36 0.94
C ILE A 85 7.03 -0.63 2.03
N TYR A 86 7.87 -0.20 2.98
CA TYR A 86 8.26 -1.03 4.12
C TYR A 86 7.01 -1.56 4.84
N PRO A 87 6.91 -2.88 5.13
CA PRO A 87 7.99 -3.87 5.13
C PRO A 87 8.22 -4.65 3.83
N VAL A 88 7.59 -4.32 2.70
CA VAL A 88 7.85 -5.01 1.43
C VAL A 88 9.22 -4.60 0.87
N LEU A 89 10.07 -5.60 0.63
CA LEU A 89 11.45 -5.45 0.20
C LEU A 89 11.66 -5.69 -1.30
N ALA A 90 10.82 -6.52 -1.91
CA ALA A 90 10.91 -6.84 -3.33
C ALA A 90 9.58 -7.37 -3.87
N VAL A 91 9.34 -7.14 -5.15
CA VAL A 91 8.25 -7.73 -5.93
C VAL A 91 8.85 -8.34 -7.19
N GLU A 92 8.59 -9.63 -7.40
CA GLU A 92 9.03 -10.37 -8.57
C GLU A 92 7.85 -10.99 -9.29
N ASN A 93 7.93 -11.03 -10.61
CA ASN A 93 6.93 -11.65 -11.48
C ASN A 93 7.61 -12.67 -12.40
N ALA A 94 6.99 -13.84 -12.52
CA ALA A 94 7.35 -14.89 -13.46
C ALA A 94 6.09 -15.40 -14.18
N ASN A 95 6.10 -15.32 -15.51
CA ASN A 95 5.01 -15.82 -16.35
C ASN A 95 5.35 -17.22 -16.87
N ALA A 96 4.44 -18.16 -16.68
CA ALA A 96 4.44 -19.47 -17.31
C ALA A 96 3.45 -19.49 -18.49
N GLU A 97 3.32 -20.63 -19.15
CA GLU A 97 2.37 -20.77 -20.25
C GLU A 97 0.93 -20.52 -19.78
N GLU A 98 0.48 -21.16 -18.69
CA GLU A 98 -0.94 -21.08 -18.27
C GLU A 98 -1.17 -20.32 -16.97
N SER A 99 -0.13 -19.70 -16.40
CA SER A 99 -0.25 -19.00 -15.13
C SER A 99 0.81 -17.92 -14.99
N THR A 100 0.59 -17.03 -14.03
CA THR A 100 1.60 -16.09 -13.58
C THR A 100 1.81 -16.26 -12.08
N GLN A 101 3.06 -16.17 -11.65
CA GLN A 101 3.44 -16.17 -10.25
C GLN A 101 3.99 -14.81 -9.87
N LEU A 102 3.45 -14.26 -8.79
CA LEU A 102 3.91 -13.05 -8.13
C LEU A 102 4.56 -13.46 -6.81
N ALA A 103 5.82 -13.07 -6.61
CA ALA A 103 6.56 -13.30 -5.38
C ALA A 103 6.84 -11.96 -4.70
N ILE A 104 6.55 -11.87 -3.41
CA ILE A 104 6.66 -10.64 -2.63
C ILE A 104 7.51 -10.94 -1.41
N ARG A 105 8.63 -10.24 -1.29
CA ARG A 105 9.55 -10.36 -0.16
C ARG A 105 9.16 -9.39 0.93
N ILE A 106 9.00 -9.85 2.16
CA ILE A 106 8.46 -9.08 3.28
C ILE A 106 9.44 -9.15 4.46
N ASN A 107 9.80 -8.00 5.01
CA ASN A 107 10.57 -7.92 6.24
C ASN A 107 9.68 -8.19 7.46
N GLY A 108 9.45 -9.47 7.74
CA GLY A 108 8.62 -9.93 8.84
C GLY A 108 8.02 -11.29 8.55
N LYS A 109 7.47 -11.92 9.58
CA LYS A 109 6.79 -13.19 9.42
C LYS A 109 5.32 -12.94 9.03
N ILE A 110 4.85 -13.61 7.99
CA ILE A 110 3.42 -13.75 7.70
C ILE A 110 2.96 -15.06 8.33
N GLU A 111 1.92 -15.01 9.15
CA GLU A 111 1.34 -16.20 9.80
C GLU A 111 0.27 -16.86 8.93
N ASN A 112 -0.61 -16.04 8.34
CA ASN A 112 -1.72 -16.50 7.54
C ASN A 112 -1.99 -15.55 6.37
N PHE A 113 -2.72 -16.03 5.36
CA PHE A 113 -3.18 -15.20 4.26
C PHE A 113 -4.57 -15.62 3.79
N GLU A 114 -5.30 -14.66 3.22
CA GLU A 114 -6.61 -14.90 2.60
C GLU A 114 -6.71 -14.14 1.27
N PHE A 115 -7.46 -14.72 0.34
CA PHE A 115 -7.76 -14.10 -0.95
C PHE A 115 -9.23 -13.74 -1.06
N TYR A 116 -9.47 -12.57 -1.62
CA TYR A 116 -10.80 -12.09 -1.97
C TYR A 116 -10.78 -11.59 -3.41
N LEU A 117 -11.96 -11.56 -4.01
CA LEU A 117 -12.19 -10.88 -5.28
C LEU A 117 -13.17 -9.74 -5.05
N SER A 118 -12.99 -8.65 -5.80
CA SER A 118 -14.01 -7.62 -5.93
C SER A 118 -15.32 -8.18 -6.49
N ASP A 119 -16.42 -7.42 -6.36
CA ASP A 119 -17.75 -7.81 -6.86
C ASP A 119 -17.74 -8.10 -8.38
N ASP A 120 -16.98 -7.32 -9.15
CA ASP A 120 -16.80 -7.51 -10.59
C ASP A 120 -15.76 -8.59 -10.94
N ARG A 121 -15.11 -9.17 -9.92
CA ARG A 121 -14.06 -10.19 -9.98
C ARG A 121 -12.83 -9.79 -10.78
N LYS A 122 -12.61 -8.50 -10.98
CA LYS A 122 -11.45 -7.96 -11.71
C LYS A 122 -10.33 -7.45 -10.82
N THR A 123 -10.50 -7.58 -9.51
CA THR A 123 -9.48 -7.19 -8.55
C THR A 123 -9.26 -8.32 -7.56
N ILE A 124 -8.03 -8.79 -7.46
CA ILE A 124 -7.58 -9.72 -6.43
C ILE A 124 -7.16 -8.89 -5.23
N ILE A 125 -7.64 -9.26 -4.04
CA ILE A 125 -7.21 -8.71 -2.77
C ILE A 125 -6.60 -9.84 -1.97
N ALA A 126 -5.28 -9.80 -1.75
CA ALA A 126 -4.60 -10.72 -0.86
C ALA A 126 -4.32 -10.03 0.49
N ALA A 127 -4.95 -10.52 1.55
CA ALA A 127 -4.73 -10.06 2.91
C ALA A 127 -3.69 -10.98 3.57
N LEU A 128 -2.54 -10.44 3.93
CA LEU A 128 -1.45 -11.14 4.62
C LEU A 128 -1.43 -10.72 6.09
N TYR A 129 -1.58 -11.67 7.02
CA TYR A 129 -1.69 -11.39 8.44
C TYR A 129 -0.38 -11.64 9.17
N TYR A 130 0.00 -10.69 10.03
CA TYR A 130 1.12 -10.87 10.95
C TYR A 130 0.71 -11.71 12.16
N PRO A 131 1.69 -12.39 12.82
CA PRO A 131 1.47 -13.03 14.10
C PRO A 131 0.93 -12.08 15.15
N ALA A 132 -0.01 -12.55 15.97
CA ALA A 132 -0.65 -11.75 17.01
C ALA A 132 0.37 -11.08 17.94
N GLU A 133 1.46 -11.76 18.28
CA GLU A 133 2.53 -11.24 19.15
C GLU A 133 3.22 -10.04 18.51
N THR A 134 3.42 -10.08 17.19
CA THR A 134 4.03 -8.96 16.43
C THR A 134 3.09 -7.76 16.44
N VAL A 135 1.79 -7.99 16.26
CA VAL A 135 0.78 -6.91 16.28
C VAL A 135 0.71 -6.25 17.66
N VAL A 136 0.71 -7.03 18.74
CA VAL A 136 0.71 -6.51 20.12
C VAL A 136 1.97 -5.68 20.39
N ALA A 137 3.15 -6.20 20.05
CA ALA A 137 4.40 -5.47 20.22
C ALA A 137 4.42 -4.14 19.44
N LEU A 138 3.92 -4.13 18.20
CA LEU A 138 3.78 -2.91 17.39
C LEU A 138 2.78 -1.92 18.00
N MET A 139 1.67 -2.41 18.56
CA MET A 139 0.68 -1.58 19.25
C MET A 139 1.23 -0.97 20.53
N GLU A 140 1.96 -1.73 21.33
CA GLU A 140 2.63 -1.26 22.55
C GLU A 140 3.71 -0.23 22.24
N GLN A 141 4.54 -0.48 21.22
CA GLN A 141 5.55 0.48 20.75
C GLN A 141 4.91 1.78 20.27
N LYS A 142 3.82 1.70 19.51
CA LYS A 142 3.09 2.89 19.04
C LYS A 142 2.48 3.69 20.18
N GLN A 143 2.00 3.02 21.23
CA GLN A 143 1.50 3.67 22.45
C GLN A 143 2.64 4.33 23.26
N ALA A 144 3.81 3.67 23.34
CA ALA A 144 4.98 4.22 24.01
C ALA A 144 5.63 5.39 23.24
N GLY A 145 5.51 5.44 21.92
CA GLY A 145 5.98 6.53 21.05
C GLY A 145 5.09 7.79 21.04
N GLY A 146 4.10 7.88 21.93
CA GLY A 146 3.03 8.90 21.97
C GLY A 146 3.43 10.32 22.37
N TYR A 147 4.70 10.73 22.24
CA TYR A 147 5.11 12.14 22.24
C TYR A 147 5.78 12.47 20.91
N SER A 148 4.97 12.51 19.85
CA SER A 148 5.39 13.12 18.59
C SER A 148 5.68 14.59 18.85
N SER A 149 6.95 14.98 18.81
CA SER A 149 7.37 16.38 18.76
C SER A 149 6.76 17.01 17.50
N TYR A 150 5.63 17.72 17.64
CA TYR A 150 5.04 18.47 16.53
C TYR A 150 6.03 19.54 16.12
N LYS A 151 6.73 19.31 15.00
CA LYS A 151 7.57 20.34 14.39
C LYS A 151 6.64 21.39 13.80
N LEU A 152 6.59 22.56 14.43
CA LEU A 152 5.87 23.73 13.93
C LEU A 152 6.33 24.04 12.51
N ASP A 153 5.38 24.03 11.57
CA ASP A 153 5.60 24.38 10.17
C ASP A 153 6.17 25.81 10.07
N SER A 154 7.10 26.02 9.13
CA SER A 154 7.74 27.31 8.89
C SER A 154 6.74 28.44 8.67
N ARG A 155 5.57 28.16 8.07
CA ARG A 155 4.49 29.13 7.87
C ARG A 155 3.83 29.55 9.17
N LEU A 156 3.59 28.62 10.09
CA LEU A 156 3.00 28.92 11.39
C LEU A 156 3.96 29.73 12.27
N ARG A 157 5.27 29.43 12.19
CA ARG A 157 6.31 30.22 12.85
C ARG A 157 6.30 31.68 12.39
N ILE A 158 6.20 31.91 11.07
CA ILE A 158 6.07 33.26 10.50
C ILE A 158 4.80 33.95 11.00
N VAL A 159 3.68 33.23 11.06
CA VAL A 159 2.41 33.77 11.56
C VAL A 159 2.54 34.20 13.02
N PHE A 160 3.16 33.42 13.90
CA PHE A 160 3.33 33.80 15.31
C PHE A 160 4.26 35.00 15.52
N TYR A 161 5.36 35.09 14.76
CA TYR A 161 6.19 36.29 14.81
C TYR A 161 5.42 37.53 14.30
N LEU A 162 4.64 37.40 13.24
CA LEU A 162 3.83 38.50 12.71
C LEU A 162 2.74 38.93 13.68
N THR A 163 1.97 37.99 14.26
CA THR A 163 0.88 38.34 15.19
C THR A 163 1.41 38.83 16.52
N GLY A 164 2.48 38.22 17.05
CA GLY A 164 3.14 38.66 18.27
C GLY A 164 3.69 40.09 18.16
N THR A 165 4.35 40.43 17.04
CA THR A 165 4.81 41.80 16.77
C THR A 165 3.66 42.78 16.60
N ALA A 166 2.60 42.40 15.88
CA ALA A 166 1.41 43.23 15.70
C ALA A 166 0.72 43.55 17.04
N PHE A 167 0.50 42.54 17.90
CA PHE A 167 -0.09 42.74 19.23
C PHE A 167 0.81 43.55 20.16
N THR A 168 2.13 43.38 20.08
CA THR A 168 3.08 44.18 20.86
C THR A 168 3.00 45.66 20.46
N ILE A 169 3.01 45.95 19.15
CA ILE A 169 2.89 47.33 18.64
C ILE A 169 1.52 47.92 18.99
N SER A 170 0.43 47.15 18.81
CA SER A 170 -0.93 47.56 19.20
C SER A 170 -1.00 47.89 20.68
N GLY A 171 -0.48 47.01 21.54
CA GLY A 171 -0.44 47.24 22.98
C GLY A 171 0.35 48.48 23.38
N VAL A 172 1.48 48.77 22.71
CA VAL A 172 2.24 50.02 22.96
C VAL A 172 1.44 51.27 22.56
N ILE A 173 0.69 51.22 21.47
CA ILE A 173 -0.09 52.38 20.96
C ILE A 173 -1.37 52.59 21.77
N SER A 174 -2.07 51.51 22.09
CA SER A 174 -3.34 51.52 22.82
C SER A 174 -3.16 51.63 24.33
N GLY A 175 -1.92 51.57 24.83
CA GLY A 175 -1.61 51.74 26.24
C GLY A 175 -1.95 53.15 26.73
N ASP A 176 -2.85 53.24 27.70
CA ASP A 176 -3.29 54.50 28.30
C ASP A 176 -2.36 54.99 29.44
N GLY A 177 -1.29 54.25 29.72
CA GLY A 177 -0.31 54.56 30.76
C GLY A 177 -0.84 54.35 32.19
N SER A 178 -1.99 53.68 32.34
CA SER A 178 -2.48 53.23 33.64
C SER A 178 -1.62 52.10 34.20
N ASP A 179 -1.68 51.89 35.52
CA ASP A 179 -1.05 50.75 36.20
C ASP A 179 -1.75 49.41 35.86
N GLU A 180 -2.82 49.44 35.06
CA GLU A 180 -3.49 48.22 34.61
C GLU A 180 -2.66 47.51 33.53
N MET A 181 -2.58 46.18 33.64
CA MET A 181 -1.80 45.38 32.71
C MET A 181 -2.42 45.44 31.31
N ASN A 182 -1.68 45.98 30.35
CA ASN A 182 -2.08 45.97 28.95
C ASN A 182 -2.08 44.55 28.39
N THR A 183 -3.28 43.99 28.23
CA THR A 183 -3.48 42.60 27.82
C THR A 183 -2.98 42.32 26.40
N GLU A 184 -3.11 43.28 25.48
CA GLU A 184 -2.59 43.17 24.10
C GLU A 184 -1.07 43.10 24.07
N LEU A 185 -0.41 43.96 24.86
CA LEU A 185 1.05 43.99 25.01
C LEU A 185 1.54 42.68 25.65
N ALA A 186 0.90 42.25 26.73
CA ALA A 186 1.25 41.01 27.41
C ALA A 186 1.13 39.79 26.49
N LEU A 187 0.03 39.68 25.75
CA LEU A 187 -0.18 38.60 24.77
C LEU A 187 0.86 38.65 23.64
N GLY A 188 1.16 39.84 23.11
CA GLY A 188 2.19 40.01 22.09
C GLY A 188 3.56 39.50 22.54
N ILE A 189 3.99 39.89 23.75
CA ILE A 189 5.27 39.46 24.34
C ILE A 189 5.28 37.95 24.60
N ILE A 190 4.19 37.38 25.11
CA ILE A 190 4.09 35.93 25.38
C ILE A 190 4.23 35.12 24.09
N ILE A 191 3.54 35.53 23.01
CA ILE A 191 3.62 34.86 21.70
C ILE A 191 5.06 34.91 21.17
N LEU A 192 5.72 36.07 21.25
CA LEU A 192 7.10 36.23 20.79
C LEU A 192 8.09 35.39 21.60
N ALA A 193 8.00 35.44 22.94
CA ALA A 193 8.87 34.66 23.82
C ALA A 193 8.67 33.15 23.60
N GLY A 194 7.42 32.70 23.52
CA GLY A 194 7.10 31.30 23.25
C GLY A 194 7.65 30.82 21.89
N THR A 195 7.52 31.64 20.85
CA THR A 195 8.05 31.32 19.51
C THR A 195 9.58 31.29 19.50
N TYR A 196 10.23 32.22 20.21
CA TYR A 196 11.69 32.25 20.35
C TYR A 196 12.24 31.04 21.11
N PHE A 197 11.63 30.66 22.24
CA PHE A 197 12.03 29.46 22.98
C PHE A 197 11.81 28.18 22.18
N TYR A 198 10.72 28.11 21.41
CA TYR A 198 10.49 27.01 20.48
C TYR A 198 11.61 26.93 19.42
N ASP A 199 12.01 28.07 18.86
CA ASP A 199 13.11 28.15 17.90
C ASP A 199 14.46 27.74 18.50
N LEU A 200 14.69 28.06 19.77
CA LEU A 200 15.89 27.65 20.51
C LEU A 200 15.92 26.13 20.78
N LEU A 201 14.78 25.54 21.10
CA LEU A 201 14.66 24.10 21.39
C LEU A 201 14.64 23.22 20.14
N THR A 202 14.34 23.79 18.97
CA THR A 202 14.20 23.05 17.69
C THR A 202 15.35 23.31 16.70
N GLN A 203 16.34 24.11 17.06
CA GLN A 203 17.61 24.29 16.33
C GLN A 203 18.63 23.21 16.74
#